data_AF-A0A934C038-F1
#
_entry.id   AF-A0A934C038-F1
#
_cell.length_a   1.000
_cell.length_b   1.000
_cell.length_c   1.000
_cell.angle_alpha   90.00
_cell.angle_beta   90.00
_cell.angle_gamma   90.00
#
_symmetry.space_group_name_H-M   'P 1'
#
loop_
_entity.id
_entity.type
_entity.pdbx_description
1 polymer ?
#
loop_
_entity_poly.entity_id
_entity_poly.type
_entity_poly.pdbx_seq_one_letter_code
_entity_poly.pdbx_strand_id
1 'polypeptide(L)'
;MKFPLPRLVAEPLCRRIPAPVLALCLAVVMSVTSRAAAENPKGSPLDLGTRWELFVDSYLVASTRGATLRLHEPRKAEVVLVLDAPWEGPTSAYFSVLRDGDVIRLYYRGSVAGSDHSDNQVTCVAESRDGIHFTRPKLGLVEVNGSKDNNVVWRGVESHNFAPFLDRNPNCAPDARYKALAGLKTPGRNWHLGQTPGGLYAFASADGVNWRKLRPEPVMTQGAFDSLNLAFWDPARNRYTCYSRIFENKVRAVQSVPSADFLAWGNPVSNRYAAGVPYEHFYTSATLPCPEAEHLLVAFPKRFVTDRKKVTEHKTPGVSDAVFMSSRDGVNWDRTFLEAWVRPGPDVKNWTDRNNMPAWGIVESAPGEWSMYISEHYRWPDCRIRRLVLPRHRFAAMAAGSRGGEFTTRPFVVRGNRLVLNYATSAAGSVQLELQDSAGRPLPGFSAADMPVLYGDELDAVARWKQGSDLSSLQGRTVQLRVLLKDADLFALRFAE
;
A
#
# COMPACT_ATOMS: atom_id res chain seq x y z
N MET A 1 -26.30 38.94 -9.52
CA MET A 1 -26.71 39.72 -8.33
C MET A 1 -25.64 39.57 -7.26
N LYS A 2 -24.99 40.68 -6.90
CA LYS A 2 -23.95 40.76 -5.86
C LYS A 2 -24.64 40.84 -4.49
N PHE A 3 -24.21 40.03 -3.52
CA PHE A 3 -24.55 40.22 -2.10
C PHE A 3 -23.26 40.58 -1.32
N PRO A 4 -23.30 41.55 -0.38
CA PRO A 4 -22.12 42.05 0.31
C PRO A 4 -21.80 41.24 1.58
N LEU A 5 -20.50 41.18 1.91
CA LEU A 5 -19.97 40.71 3.19
C LEU A 5 -20.10 41.80 4.27
N PRO A 6 -20.41 41.48 5.54
CA PRO A 6 -20.28 42.43 6.63
C PRO A 6 -18.84 42.48 7.19
N ARG A 7 -18.41 43.71 7.49
CA ARG A 7 -17.15 44.08 8.13
C ARG A 7 -17.11 43.59 9.59
N LEU A 8 -16.01 42.98 10.00
CA LEU A 8 -15.65 42.83 11.42
C LEU A 8 -14.92 44.09 11.90
N VAL A 9 -15.47 44.73 12.92
CA VAL A 9 -14.81 45.76 13.72
C VAL A 9 -14.17 45.06 14.91
N ALA A 10 -12.88 45.30 15.12
CA ALA A 10 -12.13 44.88 16.29
C ALA A 10 -12.17 45.99 17.34
N GLU A 11 -12.41 45.65 18.60
CA GLU A 11 -11.75 46.32 19.74
C GLU A 11 -11.80 45.43 21.01
N PRO A 12 -10.81 45.53 21.90
CA PRO A 12 -10.55 44.55 22.96
C PRO A 12 -11.01 45.04 24.35
N LEU A 13 -11.39 44.12 25.24
CA LEU A 13 -11.41 44.43 26.67
C LEU A 13 -11.00 43.24 27.54
N CYS A 14 -9.73 43.32 27.90
CA CYS A 14 -9.06 42.85 29.11
C CYS A 14 -9.98 42.61 30.31
N ARG A 15 -9.98 41.38 30.86
CA ARG A 15 -10.30 41.13 32.28
C ARG A 15 -9.30 40.16 32.89
N ARG A 16 -8.69 40.62 33.98
CA ARG A 16 -7.74 39.94 34.86
C ARG A 16 -8.42 38.77 35.59
N ILE A 17 -7.72 37.66 35.74
CA ILE A 17 -8.04 36.58 36.69
C ILE A 17 -6.76 36.29 37.50
N PRO A 18 -6.83 36.19 38.84
CA PRO A 18 -5.67 35.82 39.66
C PRO A 18 -5.56 34.30 39.84
N ALA A 19 -4.33 33.80 39.88
CA ALA A 19 -3.95 32.54 40.55
C ALA A 19 -3.34 32.92 41.92
N PRO A 20 -3.03 31.99 42.87
CA PRO A 20 -2.99 30.52 42.75
C PRO A 20 -3.54 29.74 43.97
N VAL A 21 -3.77 28.42 43.84
CA VAL A 21 -3.51 27.44 44.92
C VAL A 21 -3.02 26.12 44.30
N LEU A 22 -1.87 25.70 44.82
CA LEU A 22 -1.09 24.51 44.51
C LEU A 22 -1.73 23.28 45.20
N ALA A 23 -2.03 22.21 44.46
CA ALA A 23 -2.31 20.90 45.06
C ALA A 23 -1.62 19.80 44.25
N LEU A 24 -0.69 19.14 44.92
CA LEU A 24 0.21 18.09 44.47
C LEU A 24 -0.58 16.78 44.30
N CYS A 25 -0.62 16.22 43.10
CA CYS A 25 -1.01 14.82 42.87
C CYS A 25 0.06 14.17 41.98
N LEU A 26 0.87 13.31 42.59
CA LEU A 26 1.79 12.42 41.90
C LEU A 26 0.98 11.44 41.04
N ALA A 27 0.98 11.63 39.73
CA ALA A 27 0.66 10.57 38.78
C ALA A 27 1.97 9.92 38.34
N VAL A 28 2.14 8.64 38.69
CA VAL A 28 3.20 7.78 38.16
C VAL A 28 2.94 7.60 36.67
N VAL A 29 3.63 8.38 35.83
CA VAL A 29 3.69 8.17 34.39
C VAL A 29 4.59 6.97 34.15
N MET A 30 4.00 5.80 33.90
CA MET A 30 4.73 4.73 33.23
C MET A 30 5.05 5.19 31.82
N SER A 31 6.30 5.58 31.60
CA SER A 31 6.85 5.91 30.30
C SER A 31 6.86 4.66 29.43
N VAL A 32 5.79 4.46 28.65
CA VAL A 32 5.87 3.62 27.46
C VAL A 32 6.73 4.38 26.47
N THR A 33 8.04 4.12 26.48
CA THR A 33 8.94 4.59 25.43
C THR A 33 8.51 3.92 24.14
N SER A 34 7.72 4.63 23.33
CA SER A 34 7.55 4.27 21.94
C SER A 34 8.93 4.31 21.31
N ARG A 35 9.47 3.13 20.99
CA ARG A 35 10.67 3.02 20.17
C ARG A 35 10.24 3.46 18.78
N ALA A 36 10.25 4.76 18.53
CA ALA A 36 10.24 5.29 17.18
C ALA A 36 11.35 4.53 16.43
N ALA A 37 11.04 4.00 15.24
CA ALA A 37 12.04 3.42 14.37
C ALA A 37 13.09 4.51 14.12
N ALA A 38 14.22 4.41 14.82
CA ALA A 38 15.28 5.38 14.69
C ALA A 38 15.81 5.29 13.26
N GLU A 39 15.84 6.41 12.55
CA GLU A 39 16.63 6.50 11.33
C GLU A 39 18.06 6.06 11.68
N ASN A 40 18.54 4.99 11.05
CA ASN A 40 19.91 4.53 11.23
C ASN A 40 20.83 5.71 10.89
N PRO A 41 21.66 6.20 11.84
CA PRO A 41 22.53 7.33 11.58
C PRO A 41 23.42 7.03 10.38
N LYS A 42 23.62 8.04 9.52
CA LYS A 42 24.52 7.95 8.36
C LYS A 42 25.87 7.39 8.82
N GLY A 43 26.19 6.16 8.41
CA GLY A 43 27.44 5.48 8.73
C GLY A 43 27.33 4.17 9.53
N SER A 44 26.19 3.88 10.18
CA SER A 44 25.99 2.57 10.83
C SER A 44 25.59 1.50 9.81
N PRO A 45 26.11 0.26 9.93
CA PRO A 45 25.75 -0.83 9.03
C PRO A 45 24.27 -1.17 9.18
N LEU A 46 23.62 -1.47 8.05
CA LEU A 46 22.25 -1.95 8.03
C LEU A 46 22.17 -3.39 8.57
N ASP A 47 21.12 -3.70 9.30
CA ASP A 47 20.79 -5.09 9.63
C ASP A 47 19.63 -5.54 8.76
N LEU A 48 19.92 -6.36 7.76
CA LEU A 48 18.94 -6.88 6.82
C LEU A 48 18.24 -8.14 7.35
N GLY A 49 18.77 -8.81 8.39
CA GLY A 49 18.26 -10.13 8.77
C GLY A 49 18.33 -11.12 7.60
N THR A 50 17.35 -12.02 7.53
CA THR A 50 17.15 -12.99 6.43
C THR A 50 15.96 -12.63 5.53
N ARG A 51 15.47 -11.38 5.61
CA ARG A 51 14.30 -10.92 4.84
C ARG A 51 14.71 -10.42 3.46
N TRP A 52 13.75 -10.40 2.54
CA TRP A 52 13.93 -9.75 1.24
C TRP A 52 14.08 -8.24 1.40
N GLU A 53 15.05 -7.67 0.70
CA GLU A 53 15.20 -6.23 0.54
C GLU A 53 15.11 -5.90 -0.95
N LEU A 54 14.17 -5.03 -1.29
CA LEU A 54 13.81 -4.69 -2.67
C LEU A 54 14.49 -3.38 -3.09
N PHE A 55 14.86 -3.28 -4.37
CA PHE A 55 15.37 -2.05 -5.00
C PHE A 55 14.24 -1.14 -5.49
N VAL A 56 13.37 -0.74 -4.56
CA VAL A 56 12.21 0.14 -4.79
C VAL A 56 12.45 1.60 -4.38
N ASP A 57 13.58 1.86 -3.73
CA ASP A 57 14.04 3.16 -3.28
C ASP A 57 15.56 3.13 -3.12
N SER A 58 16.14 4.25 -2.68
CA SER A 58 17.59 4.38 -2.50
C SER A 58 18.09 3.85 -1.15
N TYR A 59 17.25 3.24 -0.31
CA TYR A 59 17.59 2.89 1.08
C TYR A 59 18.85 2.01 1.19
N LEU A 60 18.99 1.03 0.29
CA LEU A 60 20.14 0.14 0.23
C LEU A 60 21.33 0.73 -0.53
N VAL A 61 21.15 1.77 -1.34
CA VAL A 61 22.13 2.21 -2.34
C VAL A 61 23.08 3.24 -1.72
N ALA A 62 24.39 3.01 -1.86
CA ALA A 62 25.43 3.97 -1.45
C ALA A 62 25.93 4.80 -2.63
N SER A 63 26.17 4.17 -3.78
CA SER A 63 26.65 4.84 -4.98
C SER A 63 26.26 4.07 -6.24
N THR A 64 26.18 4.77 -7.37
CA THR A 64 25.84 4.20 -8.68
C THR A 64 26.76 4.77 -9.75
N ARG A 65 27.13 3.94 -10.73
CA ARG A 65 27.82 4.34 -11.96
C ARG A 65 27.23 3.57 -13.14
N GLY A 66 26.41 4.23 -13.96
CA GLY A 66 25.75 3.60 -15.11
C GLY A 66 24.57 2.67 -14.78
N ALA A 67 24.31 2.41 -13.50
CA ALA A 67 23.09 1.78 -13.02
C ALA A 67 22.10 2.84 -12.48
N THR A 68 20.80 2.58 -12.59
CA THR A 68 19.73 3.47 -12.11
C THR A 68 18.57 2.67 -11.55
N LEU A 69 17.88 3.22 -10.55
CA LEU A 69 16.57 2.70 -10.15
C LEU A 69 15.60 2.87 -11.32
N ARG A 70 14.78 1.85 -11.57
CA ARG A 70 13.77 1.80 -12.64
C ARG A 70 12.48 1.19 -12.11
N LEU A 71 11.36 1.86 -12.35
CA LEU A 71 10.03 1.33 -12.06
C LEU A 71 9.65 0.24 -13.08
N HIS A 72 9.06 -0.85 -12.63
CA HIS A 72 8.52 -1.92 -13.48
C HIS A 72 6.99 -1.91 -13.43
N GLU A 73 6.39 -1.79 -14.61
CA GLU A 73 4.94 -1.79 -14.77
C GLU A 73 4.41 -3.23 -14.75
N PRO A 74 3.28 -3.49 -14.06
CA PRO A 74 2.66 -4.79 -14.10
C PRO A 74 2.01 -4.99 -15.46
N ARG A 75 1.96 -6.25 -15.91
CA ARG A 75 1.22 -6.60 -17.12
C ARG A 75 -0.27 -6.61 -16.81
N LYS A 76 -1.06 -5.83 -17.56
CA LYS A 76 -2.52 -6.00 -17.61
C LYS A 76 -2.85 -7.37 -18.22
N ALA A 77 -3.54 -8.23 -17.47
CA ALA A 77 -3.99 -9.55 -17.91
C ALA A 77 -5.51 -9.55 -18.13
N GLU A 78 -6.20 -10.67 -17.91
CA GLU A 78 -7.63 -10.83 -18.13
C GLU A 78 -8.52 -9.95 -17.24
N VAL A 79 -9.76 -9.75 -17.69
CA VAL A 79 -10.85 -9.23 -16.85
C VAL A 79 -11.34 -10.39 -16.00
N VAL A 80 -11.36 -10.20 -14.68
CA VAL A 80 -11.68 -11.28 -13.73
C VAL A 80 -13.09 -11.18 -13.17
N LEU A 81 -13.71 -10.00 -13.27
CA LEU A 81 -15.09 -9.76 -12.84
C LEU A 81 -15.68 -8.57 -13.61
N VAL A 82 -16.82 -8.75 -14.26
CA VAL A 82 -17.66 -7.66 -14.78
C VAL A 82 -18.78 -7.42 -13.77
N LEU A 83 -19.08 -6.17 -13.44
CA LEU A 83 -19.99 -5.78 -12.35
C LEU A 83 -21.43 -5.60 -12.88
N ASP A 84 -22.03 -6.70 -13.32
CA ASP A 84 -23.32 -6.77 -14.03
C ASP A 84 -24.46 -7.47 -13.26
N ALA A 85 -24.24 -7.88 -12.01
CA ALA A 85 -25.32 -8.45 -11.19
C ALA A 85 -26.32 -7.37 -10.74
N PRO A 86 -27.57 -7.72 -10.36
CA PRO A 86 -28.62 -6.75 -10.02
C PRO A 86 -28.33 -5.77 -8.86
N TRP A 87 -27.36 -6.07 -8.01
CA TRP A 87 -26.89 -5.22 -6.90
C TRP A 87 -25.57 -4.50 -7.20
N GLU A 88 -25.06 -4.67 -8.42
CA GLU A 88 -23.84 -4.09 -8.96
C GLU A 88 -24.18 -3.06 -10.04
N GLY A 89 -23.15 -2.51 -10.66
CA GLY A 89 -23.32 -1.65 -11.83
C GLY A 89 -22.22 -0.62 -11.98
N PRO A 90 -22.51 0.49 -12.71
CA PRO A 90 -21.49 1.42 -13.18
C PRO A 90 -20.79 2.20 -12.07
N THR A 91 -21.29 2.19 -10.83
CA THR A 91 -20.65 2.85 -9.68
C THR A 91 -20.16 1.88 -8.61
N SER A 92 -20.06 0.59 -8.94
CA SER A 92 -19.33 -0.37 -8.12
C SER A 92 -17.89 0.09 -7.93
N ALA A 93 -17.48 0.10 -6.67
CA ALA A 93 -16.17 0.49 -6.18
C ALA A 93 -16.07 -0.20 -4.82
N TYR A 94 -15.42 0.35 -3.81
CA TYR A 94 -13.99 0.18 -3.76
C TYR A 94 -13.65 -1.30 -3.57
N PHE A 95 -12.52 -1.73 -4.13
CA PHE A 95 -12.16 -3.14 -4.15
C PHE A 95 -11.04 -3.42 -3.15
N SER A 96 -11.14 -4.55 -2.46
CA SER A 96 -10.03 -5.13 -1.70
C SER A 96 -9.94 -6.61 -2.01
N VAL A 97 -8.72 -7.15 -1.99
CA VAL A 97 -8.44 -8.56 -2.22
C VAL A 97 -7.55 -9.10 -1.12
N LEU A 98 -7.85 -10.31 -0.65
CA LEU A 98 -7.02 -11.02 0.32
C LEU A 98 -7.06 -12.52 0.04
N ARG A 99 -6.09 -13.25 0.58
CA ARG A 99 -6.05 -14.71 0.54
C ARG A 99 -6.20 -15.27 1.96
N ASP A 100 -7.18 -16.14 2.17
CA ASP A 100 -7.33 -16.97 3.37
C ASP A 100 -7.20 -18.45 2.98
N GLY A 101 -6.07 -19.07 3.33
CA GLY A 101 -5.74 -20.41 2.86
C GLY A 101 -5.77 -20.52 1.32
N ASP A 102 -6.65 -21.39 0.82
CA ASP A 102 -6.82 -21.65 -0.61
C ASP A 102 -7.88 -20.77 -1.29
N VAL A 103 -8.47 -19.82 -0.55
CA VAL A 103 -9.52 -18.94 -1.05
C VAL A 103 -8.99 -17.51 -1.16
N ILE A 104 -9.06 -16.95 -2.35
CA ILE A 104 -8.88 -15.53 -2.62
C ILE A 104 -10.26 -14.87 -2.60
N ARG A 105 -10.42 -13.84 -1.77
CA ARG A 105 -11.66 -13.08 -1.64
C ARG A 105 -11.46 -11.68 -2.18
N LEU A 106 -12.36 -11.27 -3.07
CA LEU A 106 -12.48 -9.90 -3.56
C LEU A 106 -13.73 -9.28 -2.93
N TYR A 107 -13.55 -8.32 -2.02
CA TYR A 107 -14.64 -7.54 -1.46
C TYR A 107 -14.82 -6.24 -2.23
N TYR A 108 -16.08 -5.85 -2.40
CA TYR A 108 -16.42 -4.65 -3.15
C TYR A 108 -17.76 -4.06 -2.75
N ARG A 109 -17.92 -2.76 -2.93
CA ARG A 109 -19.20 -2.05 -2.90
C ARG A 109 -19.99 -2.34 -4.18
N GLY A 110 -21.27 -2.66 -4.01
CA GLY A 110 -22.26 -2.68 -5.09
C GLY A 110 -22.52 -1.29 -5.68
N SER A 111 -23.59 -1.19 -6.47
CA SER A 111 -24.02 0.06 -7.09
C SER A 111 -25.40 0.44 -6.60
N VAL A 112 -25.56 1.68 -6.16
CA VAL A 112 -26.86 2.24 -5.80
C VAL A 112 -27.02 3.59 -6.49
N ALA A 113 -28.24 3.87 -6.98
CA ALA A 113 -28.56 5.18 -7.51
C ALA A 113 -28.67 6.22 -6.38
N GLY A 114 -28.42 7.49 -6.73
CA GLY A 114 -28.61 8.61 -5.81
C GLY A 114 -27.35 8.96 -5.01
N SER A 115 -27.45 8.89 -3.69
CA SER A 115 -26.49 9.45 -2.74
C SER A 115 -25.46 8.42 -2.25
N ASP A 116 -24.22 8.87 -2.08
CA ASP A 116 -23.16 8.13 -1.36
C ASP A 116 -23.51 7.89 0.13
N HIS A 117 -24.57 8.54 0.65
CA HIS A 117 -25.11 8.33 2.00
C HIS A 117 -26.35 7.44 2.04
N SER A 118 -26.63 6.70 0.97
CA SER A 118 -27.77 5.78 0.93
C SER A 118 -27.54 4.57 1.85
N ASP A 119 -28.55 4.22 2.65
CA ASP A 119 -28.58 2.99 3.45
C ASP A 119 -28.80 1.74 2.60
N ASN A 120 -29.12 1.90 1.31
CA ASN A 120 -29.24 0.80 0.35
C ASN A 120 -27.92 0.41 -0.29
N GLN A 121 -26.80 1.03 0.08
CA GLN A 121 -25.49 0.54 -0.33
C GLN A 121 -25.22 -0.85 0.24
N VAL A 122 -24.49 -1.65 -0.52
CA VAL A 122 -24.15 -3.03 -0.15
C VAL A 122 -22.66 -3.29 -0.33
N THR A 123 -22.10 -4.11 0.55
CA THR A 123 -20.79 -4.74 0.41
C THR A 123 -20.98 -6.18 -0.01
N CYS A 124 -20.26 -6.59 -1.03
CA CYS A 124 -20.31 -7.89 -1.68
C CYS A 124 -18.96 -8.59 -1.55
N VAL A 125 -18.95 -9.91 -1.70
CA VAL A 125 -17.73 -10.72 -1.76
C VAL A 125 -17.77 -11.67 -2.95
N ALA A 126 -16.71 -11.73 -3.74
CA ALA A 126 -16.49 -12.77 -4.74
C ALA A 126 -15.31 -13.65 -4.33
N GLU A 127 -15.37 -14.95 -4.65
CA GLU A 127 -14.38 -15.93 -4.24
C GLU A 127 -13.72 -16.60 -5.45
N SER A 128 -12.42 -16.87 -5.34
CA SER A 128 -11.61 -17.55 -6.33
C SER A 128 -10.58 -18.46 -5.65
N ARG A 129 -10.07 -19.47 -6.36
CA ARG A 129 -8.94 -20.30 -5.92
C ARG A 129 -7.64 -20.02 -6.67
N ASP A 130 -7.73 -19.36 -7.81
CA ASP A 130 -6.60 -19.05 -8.71
C ASP A 130 -6.37 -17.54 -8.89
N GLY A 131 -7.27 -16.70 -8.37
CA GLY A 131 -7.22 -15.25 -8.55
C GLY A 131 -7.56 -14.79 -9.97
N ILE A 132 -8.11 -15.68 -10.80
CA ILE A 132 -8.47 -15.44 -12.20
C ILE A 132 -9.98 -15.60 -12.36
N HIS A 133 -10.52 -16.74 -11.92
CA HIS A 133 -11.94 -17.07 -12.03
C HIS A 133 -12.63 -16.78 -10.70
N PHE A 134 -13.32 -15.64 -10.62
CA PHE A 134 -14.12 -15.26 -9.46
C PHE A 134 -15.58 -15.68 -9.62
N THR A 135 -16.14 -16.21 -8.54
CA THR A 135 -17.54 -16.59 -8.44
C THR A 135 -18.23 -15.76 -7.36
N ARG A 136 -19.53 -15.50 -7.55
CA ARG A 136 -20.38 -14.83 -6.56
C ARG A 136 -21.08 -15.90 -5.73
N PRO A 137 -20.63 -16.19 -4.49
CA PRO A 137 -21.31 -17.18 -3.65
C PRO A 137 -22.72 -16.71 -3.33
N LYS A 138 -23.69 -17.63 -3.35
CA LYS A 138 -25.09 -17.34 -2.97
C LYS A 138 -25.21 -17.46 -1.46
N LEU A 139 -25.11 -16.34 -0.77
CA LEU A 139 -24.96 -16.30 0.68
C LEU A 139 -26.30 -16.37 1.45
N GLY A 140 -27.39 -15.89 0.85
CA GLY A 140 -28.71 -15.94 1.51
C GLY A 140 -28.86 -14.99 2.71
N LEU A 141 -27.95 -14.02 2.90
CA LEU A 141 -27.87 -13.19 4.10
C LEU A 141 -28.72 -11.92 4.01
N VAL A 142 -28.53 -11.15 2.94
CA VAL A 142 -29.13 -9.82 2.78
C VAL A 142 -30.09 -9.84 1.60
N GLU A 143 -31.31 -9.34 1.79
CA GLU A 143 -32.26 -9.17 0.69
C GLU A 143 -31.88 -7.95 -0.14
N VAL A 144 -31.80 -8.10 -1.46
CA VAL A 144 -31.61 -7.01 -2.44
C VAL A 144 -32.60 -7.23 -3.58
N ASN A 145 -33.35 -6.19 -3.93
CA ASN A 145 -34.37 -6.23 -5.00
C ASN A 145 -35.33 -7.43 -4.86
N GLY A 146 -35.76 -7.74 -3.63
CA GLY A 146 -36.70 -8.83 -3.32
C GLY A 146 -36.10 -10.24 -3.33
N SER A 147 -34.78 -10.39 -3.41
CA SER A 147 -34.11 -11.70 -3.37
C SER A 147 -32.89 -11.72 -2.45
N LYS A 148 -32.67 -12.85 -1.78
CA LYS A 148 -31.44 -13.14 -1.02
C LYS A 148 -30.43 -13.97 -1.83
N ASP A 149 -30.74 -14.27 -3.09
CA ASP A 149 -29.87 -15.02 -4.00
C ASP A 149 -28.74 -14.12 -4.54
N ASN A 150 -27.81 -13.77 -3.65
CA ASN A 150 -26.73 -12.83 -3.91
C ASN A 150 -25.51 -13.08 -3.01
N ASN A 151 -24.44 -12.33 -3.24
CA ASN A 151 -23.18 -12.40 -2.52
C ASN A 151 -22.94 -11.20 -1.57
N VAL A 152 -24.01 -10.61 -1.04
CA VAL A 152 -23.94 -9.44 -0.16
C VAL A 152 -23.68 -9.87 1.28
N VAL A 153 -22.69 -9.23 1.91
CA VAL A 153 -22.24 -9.48 3.29
C VAL A 153 -22.62 -8.34 4.26
N TRP A 154 -22.90 -7.15 3.74
CA TRP A 154 -23.32 -5.99 4.54
C TRP A 154 -24.23 -5.07 3.73
N ARG A 155 -25.18 -4.42 4.41
CA ARG A 155 -26.01 -3.34 3.86
C ARG A 155 -26.00 -2.17 4.82
N GLY A 156 -25.90 -0.96 4.26
CA GLY A 156 -25.89 0.28 5.02
C GLY A 156 -24.87 1.28 4.48
N VAL A 157 -24.90 2.50 5.01
CA VAL A 157 -23.97 3.57 4.64
C VAL A 157 -22.50 3.19 4.78
N GLU A 158 -22.16 2.29 5.70
CA GLU A 158 -20.79 1.80 5.89
C GLU A 158 -20.28 0.99 4.70
N SER A 159 -21.18 0.44 3.89
CA SER A 159 -20.80 -0.27 2.67
C SER A 159 -20.04 0.62 1.67
N HIS A 160 -20.13 1.95 1.82
CA HIS A 160 -19.49 2.91 0.92
C HIS A 160 -17.99 2.67 0.72
N ASN A 161 -17.29 2.24 1.76
CA ASN A 161 -15.83 2.10 1.81
C ASN A 161 -15.36 0.94 2.69
N PHE A 162 -16.20 -0.09 2.80
CA PHE A 162 -15.92 -1.27 3.62
C PHE A 162 -14.65 -1.98 3.15
N ALA A 163 -13.61 -2.01 3.99
CA ALA A 163 -12.29 -2.54 3.66
C ALA A 163 -11.88 -3.70 4.58
N PRO A 164 -12.27 -4.95 4.25
CA PRO A 164 -11.87 -6.14 5.00
C PRO A 164 -10.39 -6.47 4.89
N PHE A 165 -9.84 -6.99 5.98
CA PHE A 165 -8.51 -7.59 6.04
C PHE A 165 -8.48 -8.77 7.02
N LEU A 166 -7.50 -9.65 6.83
CA LEU A 166 -7.14 -10.67 7.82
C LEU A 166 -6.27 -10.05 8.90
N ASP A 167 -6.71 -10.13 10.14
CA ASP A 167 -5.99 -9.60 11.27
C ASP A 167 -4.83 -10.53 11.66
N ARG A 168 -3.61 -10.05 11.41
CA ARG A 168 -2.36 -10.77 11.68
C ARG A 168 -1.77 -10.47 13.04
N ASN A 169 -2.50 -9.76 13.91
CA ASN A 169 -2.11 -9.62 15.29
C ASN A 169 -2.01 -11.01 15.94
N PRO A 170 -0.86 -11.40 16.54
CA PRO A 170 -0.72 -12.68 17.22
C PRO A 170 -1.74 -12.90 18.35
N ASN A 171 -2.29 -11.81 18.89
CA ASN A 171 -3.31 -11.83 19.94
C ASN A 171 -4.73 -11.65 19.38
N CYS A 172 -4.94 -11.80 18.06
CA CYS A 172 -6.26 -11.67 17.46
C CYS A 172 -7.20 -12.78 17.96
N ALA A 173 -8.40 -12.40 18.41
CA ALA A 173 -9.41 -13.34 18.83
C ALA A 173 -9.94 -14.14 17.62
N PRO A 174 -10.19 -15.46 17.73
CA PRO A 174 -10.68 -16.28 16.63
C PRO A 174 -11.99 -15.79 15.99
N ASP A 175 -12.87 -15.17 16.78
CA ASP A 175 -14.15 -14.60 16.31
C ASP A 175 -14.00 -13.22 15.64
N ALA A 176 -12.77 -12.71 15.55
CA ALA A 176 -12.40 -11.45 14.93
C ALA A 176 -11.22 -11.59 13.94
N ARG A 177 -11.00 -12.81 13.41
CA ARG A 177 -9.99 -13.12 12.38
C ARG A 177 -10.02 -12.15 11.20
N TYR A 178 -11.21 -11.71 10.82
CA TYR A 178 -11.42 -10.65 9.86
C TYR A 178 -11.81 -9.37 10.59
N LYS A 179 -11.27 -8.25 10.12
CA LYS A 179 -11.62 -6.92 10.58
C LYS A 179 -11.82 -5.98 9.41
N ALA A 180 -12.57 -4.90 9.63
CA ALA A 180 -12.72 -3.84 8.65
C ALA A 180 -12.94 -2.49 9.36
N LEU A 181 -12.51 -1.42 8.71
CA LEU A 181 -13.00 -0.07 8.98
C LEU A 181 -13.93 0.34 7.84
N ALA A 182 -15.04 0.97 8.18
CA ALA A 182 -16.04 1.38 7.20
C ALA A 182 -16.94 2.47 7.77
N GLY A 183 -17.46 3.37 6.93
CA GLY A 183 -18.35 4.44 7.36
C GLY A 183 -18.08 5.79 6.72
N LEU A 184 -19.04 6.68 6.86
CA LEU A 184 -19.01 8.03 6.33
C LEU A 184 -19.31 9.05 7.41
N LYS A 185 -19.00 10.31 7.08
CA LYS A 185 -19.40 11.47 7.86
C LYS A 185 -20.55 12.19 7.19
N THR A 186 -21.40 12.85 7.97
CA THR A 186 -22.37 13.78 7.41
C THR A 186 -21.62 14.91 6.69
N PRO A 187 -21.96 15.25 5.43
CA PRO A 187 -21.35 16.37 4.73
C PRO A 187 -21.59 17.69 5.46
N GLY A 188 -20.60 18.58 5.47
CA GLY A 188 -20.73 19.88 6.12
C GLY A 188 -19.43 20.66 6.14
N ARG A 189 -19.44 21.86 6.73
CA ARG A 189 -18.21 22.65 6.91
C ARG A 189 -17.23 21.87 7.79
N ASN A 190 -15.95 21.83 7.40
CA ASN A 190 -14.87 21.20 8.17
C ASN A 190 -15.13 19.74 8.60
N TRP A 191 -15.97 19.03 7.84
CA TRP A 191 -16.34 17.65 8.12
C TRP A 191 -15.10 16.73 8.29
N HIS A 192 -14.07 16.94 7.45
CA HIS A 192 -12.80 16.20 7.50
C HIS A 192 -11.96 16.47 8.77
N LEU A 193 -12.27 17.52 9.54
CA LEU A 193 -11.60 17.87 10.81
C LEU A 193 -12.32 17.33 12.05
N GLY A 194 -13.29 16.42 11.90
CA GLY A 194 -14.04 15.91 13.06
C GLY A 194 -15.34 16.66 13.38
N GLN A 195 -15.68 17.74 12.67
CA GLN A 195 -16.75 18.66 13.10
C GLN A 195 -18.17 18.24 12.72
N THR A 196 -18.35 17.17 11.95
CA THR A 196 -19.66 16.62 11.61
C THR A 196 -19.82 15.19 12.17
N PRO A 197 -21.07 14.74 12.45
CA PRO A 197 -21.34 13.38 12.91
C PRO A 197 -20.85 12.30 11.94
N GLY A 198 -20.68 11.09 12.47
CA GLY A 198 -20.19 9.94 11.72
C GLY A 198 -18.66 9.82 11.70
N GLY A 199 -18.17 8.85 10.94
CA GLY A 199 -16.77 8.45 10.97
C GLY A 199 -16.58 7.02 10.46
N LEU A 200 -15.43 6.43 10.79
CA LEU A 200 -15.20 5.01 10.57
C LEU A 200 -15.63 4.20 11.79
N TYR A 201 -16.37 3.14 11.55
CA TYR A 201 -16.78 2.12 12.52
C TYR A 201 -15.90 0.88 12.35
N ALA A 202 -15.65 0.19 13.45
CA ALA A 202 -14.89 -1.05 13.45
C ALA A 202 -15.82 -2.26 13.34
N PHE A 203 -15.46 -3.19 12.46
CA PHE A 203 -16.19 -4.43 12.23
C PHE A 203 -15.29 -5.63 12.48
N ALA A 204 -15.91 -6.76 12.82
CA ALA A 204 -15.25 -8.04 12.94
C ALA A 204 -16.09 -9.17 12.38
N SER A 205 -15.42 -10.22 11.92
CA SER A 205 -16.00 -11.47 11.46
C SER A 205 -15.04 -12.64 11.72
N ALA A 206 -15.57 -13.82 12.00
CA ALA A 206 -14.77 -15.04 12.16
C ALA A 206 -14.43 -15.68 10.80
N ASP A 207 -15.32 -15.50 9.83
CA ASP A 207 -15.35 -16.23 8.55
C ASP A 207 -15.24 -15.31 7.33
N GLY A 208 -15.26 -13.98 7.51
CA GLY A 208 -15.19 -12.98 6.44
C GLY A 208 -16.54 -12.74 5.75
N VAL A 209 -17.60 -13.39 6.20
CA VAL A 209 -18.93 -13.37 5.58
C VAL A 209 -19.97 -12.82 6.54
N ASN A 210 -19.95 -13.26 7.80
CA ASN A 210 -20.87 -12.82 8.85
C ASN A 210 -20.20 -11.70 9.67
N TRP A 211 -20.59 -10.46 9.39
CA TRP A 211 -19.99 -9.27 9.99
C TRP A 211 -20.84 -8.67 11.11
N ARG A 212 -20.17 -8.13 12.13
CA ARG A 212 -20.79 -7.32 13.19
C ARG A 212 -19.97 -6.06 13.44
N LYS A 213 -20.63 -4.98 13.86
CA LYS A 213 -19.95 -3.83 14.46
C LYS A 213 -19.36 -4.24 15.81
N LEU A 214 -18.14 -3.83 16.10
CA LEU A 214 -17.49 -4.04 17.40
C LEU A 214 -18.04 -3.09 18.49
N ARG A 215 -18.58 -1.94 18.08
CA ARG A 215 -19.31 -0.99 18.93
C ARG A 215 -20.23 -0.10 18.10
N PRO A 216 -21.28 0.52 18.68
CA PRO A 216 -22.21 1.35 17.93
C PRO A 216 -21.64 2.70 17.49
N GLU A 217 -20.65 3.26 18.19
CA GLU A 217 -20.02 4.56 17.87
C GLU A 217 -18.81 4.43 16.93
N PRO A 218 -18.51 5.47 16.11
CA PRO A 218 -17.31 5.46 15.28
C PRO A 218 -16.03 5.37 16.13
N VAL A 219 -15.03 4.65 15.62
CA VAL A 219 -13.67 4.54 16.18
C VAL A 219 -12.73 5.63 15.70
N MET A 220 -13.05 6.28 14.57
CA MET A 220 -12.30 7.43 14.06
C MET A 220 -13.24 8.50 13.52
N THR A 221 -13.00 9.75 13.90
CA THR A 221 -13.82 10.90 13.48
C THR A 221 -13.04 11.98 12.72
N GLN A 222 -11.70 11.96 12.79
CA GLN A 222 -10.82 12.91 12.08
C GLN A 222 -10.29 12.28 10.78
N GLY A 223 -10.62 12.89 9.65
CA GLY A 223 -10.36 12.37 8.31
C GLY A 223 -11.53 12.59 7.37
N ALA A 224 -11.28 12.52 6.05
CA ALA A 224 -12.33 12.63 5.05
C ALA A 224 -13.18 11.36 4.97
N PHE A 225 -12.59 10.17 4.92
CA PHE A 225 -13.33 8.90 4.88
C PHE A 225 -14.26 8.65 3.67
N ASP A 226 -14.54 9.58 2.76
CA ASP A 226 -15.29 9.39 1.49
C ASP A 226 -14.49 8.68 0.37
N SER A 227 -13.52 7.86 0.76
CA SER A 227 -12.69 7.00 -0.08
C SER A 227 -12.47 5.67 0.64
N LEU A 228 -11.83 4.70 -0.04
CA LEU A 228 -11.36 3.49 0.65
C LEU A 228 -10.36 3.86 1.75
N ASN A 229 -10.62 3.44 3.00
CA ASN A 229 -9.76 3.66 4.16
C ASN A 229 -9.23 2.30 4.61
N LEU A 230 -7.92 2.19 4.76
CA LEU A 230 -7.24 0.92 4.88
C LEU A 230 -6.73 0.78 6.29
N ALA A 231 -7.06 -0.29 6.99
CA ALA A 231 -6.49 -0.59 8.30
C ALA A 231 -5.93 -1.99 8.32
N PHE A 232 -4.78 -2.19 8.96
CA PHE A 232 -4.17 -3.51 9.11
C PHE A 232 -3.29 -3.56 10.34
N TRP A 233 -3.01 -4.78 10.82
CA TRP A 233 -1.93 -5.01 11.77
C TRP A 233 -0.59 -4.94 11.03
N ASP A 234 0.29 -4.04 11.46
CA ASP A 234 1.66 -3.90 10.97
C ASP A 234 2.60 -4.72 11.88
N PRO A 235 3.04 -5.91 11.45
CA PRO A 235 3.86 -6.78 12.29
C PRO A 235 5.25 -6.21 12.53
N ALA A 236 5.81 -5.42 11.59
CA ALA A 236 7.12 -4.82 11.75
C ALA A 236 7.14 -3.70 12.79
N ARG A 237 5.99 -3.04 13.01
CA ARG A 237 5.84 -1.94 14.00
C ARG A 237 5.00 -2.33 15.22
N ASN A 238 4.51 -3.57 15.26
CA ASN A 238 3.73 -4.15 16.36
C ASN A 238 2.52 -3.27 16.76
N ARG A 239 1.74 -2.83 15.77
CA ARG A 239 0.55 -1.99 15.98
C ARG A 239 -0.42 -2.09 14.80
N TYR A 240 -1.67 -1.73 15.02
CA TYR A 240 -2.56 -1.39 13.92
C TYR A 240 -2.20 -0.03 13.34
N THR A 241 -2.40 0.13 12.04
CA THR A 241 -2.30 1.43 11.36
C THR A 241 -3.45 1.60 10.38
N CYS A 242 -3.94 2.82 10.25
CA CYS A 242 -4.97 3.19 9.29
C CYS A 242 -4.42 4.26 8.33
N TYR A 243 -4.60 4.04 7.03
CA TYR A 243 -4.34 5.02 5.98
C TYR A 243 -5.66 5.55 5.45
N SER A 244 -5.87 6.85 5.64
CA SER A 244 -7.09 7.54 5.21
C SER A 244 -6.79 8.85 4.50
N ARG A 245 -7.76 9.35 3.75
CA ARG A 245 -7.60 10.58 2.97
C ARG A 245 -7.80 11.83 3.81
N ILE A 246 -7.00 12.86 3.51
CA ILE A 246 -7.16 14.25 3.99
C ILE A 246 -7.06 15.24 2.83
N PHE A 247 -7.16 16.53 3.15
CA PHE A 247 -6.80 17.61 2.25
C PHE A 247 -5.63 18.39 2.83
N GLU A 248 -4.58 18.53 2.04
CA GLU A 248 -3.38 19.29 2.38
C GLU A 248 -2.83 19.89 1.10
N ASN A 249 -2.27 21.09 1.15
CA ASN A 249 -1.72 21.80 -0.02
C ASN A 249 -2.69 21.82 -1.23
N LYS A 250 -3.99 21.99 -0.95
CA LYS A 250 -5.10 22.02 -1.93
C LYS A 250 -5.29 20.71 -2.71
N VAL A 251 -4.58 19.63 -2.36
CA VAL A 251 -4.74 18.31 -2.97
C VAL A 251 -5.36 17.30 -2.02
N ARG A 252 -5.69 16.10 -2.54
CA ARG A 252 -6.07 14.95 -1.72
C ARG A 252 -4.78 14.29 -1.27
N ALA A 253 -4.48 14.38 0.02
CA ALA A 253 -3.30 13.75 0.62
C ALA A 253 -3.71 12.56 1.49
N VAL A 254 -2.73 11.86 2.04
CA VAL A 254 -2.93 10.67 2.86
C VAL A 254 -2.38 10.93 4.25
N GLN A 255 -3.10 10.48 5.28
CA GLN A 255 -2.62 10.45 6.66
C GLN A 255 -2.47 9.00 7.12
N SER A 256 -1.61 8.78 8.11
CA SER A 256 -1.53 7.54 8.88
C SER A 256 -2.01 7.76 10.31
N VAL A 257 -2.69 6.76 10.88
CA VAL A 257 -3.22 6.83 12.25
C VAL A 257 -2.92 5.50 12.95
N PRO A 258 -2.11 5.49 14.02
CA PRO A 258 -1.77 4.26 14.74
C PRO A 258 -2.85 3.86 15.75
N SER A 259 -2.95 2.58 16.06
CA SER A 259 -3.75 2.05 17.17
C SER A 259 -3.07 0.81 17.77
N ALA A 260 -3.15 0.63 19.09
CA ALA A 260 -2.65 -0.57 19.75
C ALA A 260 -3.65 -1.74 19.71
N ASP A 261 -4.95 -1.44 19.64
CA ASP A 261 -6.04 -2.38 19.91
C ASP A 261 -7.16 -2.39 18.84
N PHE A 262 -7.00 -1.62 17.76
CA PHE A 262 -7.95 -1.43 16.66
C PHE A 262 -9.21 -0.60 17.01
N LEU A 263 -9.41 -0.23 18.27
CA LEU A 263 -10.60 0.49 18.75
C LEU A 263 -10.29 1.92 19.19
N ALA A 264 -9.13 2.13 19.80
CA ALA A 264 -8.60 3.43 20.20
C ALA A 264 -7.52 3.86 19.21
N TRP A 265 -7.87 4.81 18.34
CA TRP A 265 -6.97 5.36 17.33
C TRP A 265 -6.31 6.64 17.85
N GLY A 266 -5.01 6.75 17.61
CA GLY A 266 -4.21 7.90 17.98
C GLY A 266 -4.46 9.13 17.12
N ASN A 267 -3.59 10.14 17.27
CA ASN A 267 -3.66 11.34 16.46
C ASN A 267 -3.23 11.04 15.01
N PRO A 268 -3.95 11.59 14.00
CA PRO A 268 -3.53 11.45 12.63
C PRO A 268 -2.24 12.21 12.34
N VAL A 269 -1.39 11.62 11.50
CA VAL A 269 -0.15 12.22 11.01
C VAL A 269 -0.21 12.27 9.49
N SER A 270 -0.05 13.46 8.90
CA SER A 270 0.04 13.57 7.44
C SER A 270 1.30 12.86 6.92
N ASN A 271 1.14 12.13 5.81
CA ASN A 271 2.26 11.51 5.13
C ASN A 271 3.16 12.58 4.50
N ARG A 272 4.47 12.37 4.60
CA ARG A 272 5.50 13.32 4.20
C ARG A 272 6.31 12.77 3.04
N TYR A 273 6.85 13.70 2.24
CA TYR A 273 7.70 13.40 1.10
C TYR A 273 8.96 14.26 1.16
N ALA A 274 10.02 13.84 0.46
CA ALA A 274 11.24 14.63 0.36
C ALA A 274 11.00 16.03 -0.25
N ALA A 275 11.87 16.98 0.08
CA ALA A 275 11.78 18.34 -0.47
C ALA A 275 11.82 18.31 -2.01
N GLY A 276 10.95 19.10 -2.64
CA GLY A 276 10.84 19.18 -4.11
C GLY A 276 9.95 18.11 -4.75
N VAL A 277 9.56 17.06 -4.01
CA VAL A 277 8.59 16.08 -4.49
C VAL A 277 7.19 16.72 -4.56
N PRO A 278 6.47 16.62 -5.69
CA PRO A 278 5.19 17.30 -5.86
C PRO A 278 4.07 16.67 -5.03
N TYR A 279 3.16 17.52 -4.55
CA TYR A 279 1.87 17.11 -4.03
C TYR A 279 0.90 16.85 -5.20
N GLU A 280 0.25 15.69 -5.19
CA GLU A 280 -0.72 15.27 -6.20
C GLU A 280 -2.02 14.80 -5.53
N HIS A 281 -3.12 14.71 -6.26
CA HIS A 281 -4.37 14.20 -5.69
C HIS A 281 -4.36 12.66 -5.61
N PHE A 282 -4.03 12.10 -4.45
CA PHE A 282 -4.21 10.67 -4.17
C PHE A 282 -5.63 10.40 -3.68
N TYR A 283 -6.44 9.78 -4.53
CA TYR A 283 -7.85 9.51 -4.22
C TYR A 283 -8.01 8.27 -3.32
N THR A 284 -7.26 7.21 -3.61
CA THR A 284 -7.07 6.02 -2.77
C THR A 284 -5.56 5.75 -2.68
N SER A 285 -5.09 5.07 -1.63
CA SER A 285 -3.66 4.80 -1.45
C SER A 285 -3.24 3.36 -1.74
N ALA A 286 -4.14 2.38 -1.57
CA ALA A 286 -3.82 0.94 -1.65
C ALA A 286 -2.54 0.55 -0.90
N THR A 287 -2.37 1.09 0.31
CA THR A 287 -1.20 0.90 1.17
C THR A 287 -1.25 -0.43 1.92
N LEU A 288 -0.16 -1.20 1.90
CA LEU A 288 -0.03 -2.45 2.66
C LEU A 288 1.45 -2.80 2.95
N PRO A 289 1.72 -3.68 3.93
CA PRO A 289 3.02 -4.34 4.03
C PRO A 289 3.31 -5.13 2.77
N CYS A 290 4.54 -5.03 2.26
CA CYS A 290 4.97 -5.84 1.12
C CYS A 290 5.00 -7.32 1.54
N PRO A 291 4.30 -8.23 0.84
CA PRO A 291 4.42 -9.66 1.10
C PRO A 291 5.89 -10.10 1.05
N GLU A 292 6.28 -11.01 1.94
CA GLU A 292 7.66 -11.51 2.10
C GLU A 292 8.72 -10.45 2.50
N ALA A 293 8.34 -9.18 2.68
CA ALA A 293 9.22 -8.06 3.00
C ALA A 293 8.52 -7.01 3.87
N GLU A 294 7.85 -7.44 4.95
CA GLU A 294 6.84 -6.63 5.67
C GLU A 294 7.39 -5.46 6.49
N HIS A 295 8.71 -5.36 6.65
CA HIS A 295 9.38 -4.16 7.15
C HIS A 295 9.27 -2.99 6.15
N LEU A 296 8.98 -3.28 4.89
CA LEU A 296 8.68 -2.33 3.82
C LEU A 296 7.16 -2.22 3.62
N LEU A 297 6.65 -1.00 3.67
CA LEU A 297 5.31 -0.67 3.21
C LEU A 297 5.38 -0.24 1.75
N VAL A 298 4.45 -0.71 0.93
CA VAL A 298 4.24 -0.25 -0.44
C VAL A 298 2.86 0.38 -0.56
N ALA A 299 2.73 1.37 -1.43
CA ALA A 299 1.45 1.97 -1.75
C ALA A 299 1.31 2.16 -3.26
N PHE A 300 0.08 2.03 -3.72
CA PHE A 300 -0.30 2.17 -5.12
C PHE A 300 -1.37 3.25 -5.29
N PRO A 301 -1.07 4.53 -5.02
CA PRO A 301 -2.10 5.55 -5.02
C PRO A 301 -2.75 5.74 -6.39
N LYS A 302 -4.08 5.87 -6.39
CA LYS A 302 -4.80 6.41 -7.54
C LYS A 302 -4.56 7.91 -7.62
N ARG A 303 -3.67 8.34 -8.51
CA ARG A 303 -3.45 9.76 -8.80
C ARG A 303 -4.58 10.28 -9.69
N PHE A 304 -5.20 11.38 -9.28
CA PHE A 304 -6.33 11.99 -9.96
C PHE A 304 -5.93 13.35 -10.54
N VAL A 305 -6.00 13.47 -11.87
CA VAL A 305 -5.78 14.74 -12.56
C VAL A 305 -7.15 15.34 -12.84
N THR A 306 -7.52 16.38 -12.08
CA THR A 306 -8.91 16.85 -11.94
C THR A 306 -9.47 17.62 -13.14
N ASP A 307 -8.59 18.22 -13.94
CA ASP A 307 -8.91 19.21 -14.98
C ASP A 307 -8.92 18.62 -16.40
N ARG A 308 -8.35 17.42 -16.59
CA ARG A 308 -8.33 16.75 -17.89
C ARG A 308 -9.67 16.13 -18.24
N LYS A 309 -10.13 16.31 -19.48
CA LYS A 309 -11.34 15.65 -20.01
C LYS A 309 -11.04 15.11 -21.41
N LYS A 310 -11.01 13.78 -21.56
CA LYS A 310 -10.72 13.12 -22.84
C LYS A 310 -11.99 12.74 -23.61
N VAL A 311 -13.01 12.24 -22.90
CA VAL A 311 -14.32 11.89 -23.45
C VAL A 311 -15.27 13.07 -23.22
N THR A 312 -15.68 13.73 -24.31
CA THR A 312 -16.47 14.97 -24.26
C THR A 312 -17.84 14.76 -23.60
N GLU A 313 -18.48 13.64 -23.92
CA GLU A 313 -19.82 13.25 -23.48
C GLU A 313 -19.84 12.78 -22.02
N HIS A 314 -18.67 12.44 -21.45
CA HIS A 314 -18.58 12.04 -20.06
C HIS A 314 -18.96 13.21 -19.14
N LYS A 315 -19.83 12.96 -18.16
CA LYS A 315 -20.45 14.01 -17.33
C LYS A 315 -19.43 14.89 -16.60
N THR A 316 -18.45 14.25 -15.98
CA THR A 316 -17.46 14.89 -15.09
C THR A 316 -16.07 14.89 -15.72
N PRO A 317 -15.28 15.96 -15.52
CA PRO A 317 -13.86 15.96 -15.87
C PRO A 317 -13.06 15.11 -14.87
N GLY A 318 -11.85 14.84 -15.28
CA GLY A 318 -10.81 14.19 -14.51
C GLY A 318 -10.45 12.82 -15.05
N VAL A 319 -9.17 12.48 -14.96
CA VAL A 319 -8.63 11.17 -15.37
C VAL A 319 -7.70 10.65 -14.29
N SER A 320 -7.39 9.35 -14.29
CA SER A 320 -6.55 8.76 -13.25
C SER A 320 -5.63 7.69 -13.78
N ASP A 321 -4.47 7.60 -13.14
CA ASP A 321 -3.50 6.52 -13.23
C ASP A 321 -3.16 6.01 -11.82
N ALA A 322 -2.37 4.95 -11.74
CA ALA A 322 -1.80 4.49 -10.48
C ALA A 322 -0.31 4.84 -10.42
N VAL A 323 0.18 5.31 -9.28
CA VAL A 323 1.61 5.54 -9.02
C VAL A 323 2.11 4.54 -7.98
N PHE A 324 3.42 4.46 -7.76
CA PHE A 324 4.04 3.59 -6.77
C PHE A 324 4.86 4.44 -5.79
N MET A 325 4.85 4.08 -4.50
CA MET A 325 5.72 4.67 -3.48
C MET A 325 5.97 3.68 -2.35
N SER A 326 7.11 3.81 -1.67
CA SER A 326 7.51 2.94 -0.55
C SER A 326 7.70 3.72 0.75
N SER A 327 7.64 3.02 1.89
CA SER A 327 7.96 3.60 3.19
C SER A 327 8.46 2.54 4.17
N ARG A 328 9.37 2.96 5.06
CA ARG A 328 9.90 2.14 6.15
C ARG A 328 9.46 2.57 7.54
N ASP A 329 8.67 3.64 7.67
CA ASP A 329 8.07 4.05 8.95
C ASP A 329 6.55 4.26 8.88
N GLY A 330 5.99 4.33 7.68
CA GLY A 330 4.58 4.55 7.41
C GLY A 330 4.14 6.01 7.39
N VAL A 331 5.06 6.95 7.59
CA VAL A 331 4.83 8.41 7.64
C VAL A 331 5.66 9.13 6.58
N ASN A 332 6.94 8.79 6.44
CA ASN A 332 7.82 9.33 5.40
C ASN A 332 7.82 8.37 4.21
N TRP A 333 7.40 8.87 3.04
CA TRP A 333 7.21 8.09 1.83
C TRP A 333 8.23 8.49 0.77
N ASP A 334 8.95 7.48 0.27
CA ASP A 334 9.86 7.62 -0.85
C ASP A 334 9.06 7.65 -2.16
N ARG A 335 9.33 8.67 -2.96
CA ARG A 335 8.71 8.90 -4.27
C ARG A 335 9.78 9.07 -5.34
N THR A 336 10.76 8.17 -5.33
CA THR A 336 11.80 8.08 -6.37
C THR A 336 11.18 8.04 -7.75
N PHE A 337 10.05 7.32 -7.90
CA PHE A 337 9.31 7.22 -9.15
C PHE A 337 8.09 8.16 -9.12
N LEU A 338 8.04 9.11 -10.07
CA LEU A 338 6.93 10.07 -10.22
C LEU A 338 6.03 9.75 -11.42
N GLU A 339 6.53 8.91 -12.32
CA GLU A 339 5.78 8.33 -13.43
C GLU A 339 4.65 7.39 -12.95
N ALA A 340 3.72 7.10 -13.85
CA ALA A 340 2.65 6.15 -13.57
C ALA A 340 3.21 4.72 -13.51
N TRP A 341 2.84 3.99 -12.46
CA TRP A 341 3.03 2.54 -12.34
C TRP A 341 2.03 1.76 -13.20
N VAL A 342 0.78 2.24 -13.31
CA VAL A 342 -0.21 1.70 -14.25
C VAL A 342 -0.86 2.84 -15.02
N ARG A 343 -0.66 2.84 -16.34
CA ARG A 343 -1.32 3.80 -17.25
C ARG A 343 -2.74 3.34 -17.61
N PRO A 344 -3.65 4.28 -17.97
CA PRO A 344 -5.00 3.94 -18.43
C PRO A 344 -5.03 2.97 -19.62
N GLY A 345 -4.03 3.04 -20.50
CA GLY A 345 -3.94 2.24 -21.70
C GLY A 345 -4.75 2.83 -22.88
N PRO A 346 -4.91 2.06 -23.97
CA PRO A 346 -5.55 2.54 -25.19
C PRO A 346 -7.09 2.64 -25.10
N ASP A 347 -7.72 1.94 -24.15
CA ASP A 347 -9.17 1.95 -24.00
C ASP A 347 -9.66 3.33 -23.54
N VAL A 348 -10.44 4.01 -24.39
CA VAL A 348 -10.92 5.37 -24.14
C VAL A 348 -11.81 5.47 -22.91
N LYS A 349 -12.52 4.40 -22.53
CA LYS A 349 -13.40 4.39 -21.35
C LYS A 349 -12.61 4.56 -20.05
N ASN A 350 -11.34 4.15 -20.03
CA ASN A 350 -10.44 4.35 -18.90
C ASN A 350 -9.96 5.80 -18.74
N TRP A 351 -10.20 6.67 -19.73
CA TRP A 351 -9.84 8.10 -19.70
C TRP A 351 -10.98 8.99 -19.19
N THR A 352 -11.67 8.51 -18.16
CA THR A 352 -12.77 9.20 -17.47
C THR A 352 -12.55 9.20 -15.95
N ASP A 353 -13.33 9.95 -15.18
CA ASP A 353 -13.05 10.09 -13.74
C ASP A 353 -13.20 8.74 -13.01
N ARG A 354 -12.51 8.63 -11.87
CA ARG A 354 -12.61 7.48 -10.96
C ARG A 354 -12.27 6.10 -11.57
N ASN A 355 -11.63 6.08 -12.73
CA ASN A 355 -11.06 4.87 -13.35
C ASN A 355 -9.64 4.55 -12.86
N ASN A 356 -9.11 3.40 -13.27
CA ASN A 356 -7.76 2.91 -12.94
C ASN A 356 -7.46 2.96 -11.43
N MET A 357 -8.39 2.48 -10.61
CA MET A 357 -8.21 2.45 -9.16
C MET A 357 -7.64 1.09 -8.74
N PRO A 358 -6.43 1.02 -8.18
CA PRO A 358 -5.91 -0.22 -7.63
C PRO A 358 -6.82 -0.71 -6.50
N ALA A 359 -7.20 -1.98 -6.56
CA ALA A 359 -7.77 -2.68 -5.43
C ALA A 359 -6.72 -2.80 -4.33
N TRP A 360 -7.17 -2.79 -3.07
CA TRP A 360 -6.26 -2.96 -1.95
C TRP A 360 -5.94 -4.44 -1.72
N GLY A 361 -4.70 -4.84 -1.98
CA GLY A 361 -4.21 -6.19 -1.70
C GLY A 361 -3.30 -6.73 -2.80
N ILE A 362 -2.39 -7.62 -2.41
CA ILE A 362 -1.53 -8.41 -3.30
C ILE A 362 -1.75 -9.87 -2.92
N VAL A 363 -2.00 -10.72 -3.91
CA VAL A 363 -2.16 -12.17 -3.71
C VAL A 363 -1.23 -12.94 -4.64
N GLU A 364 -0.73 -14.08 -4.19
CA GLU A 364 -0.04 -15.01 -5.08
C GLU A 364 -1.09 -15.82 -5.86
N SER A 365 -1.13 -15.65 -7.18
CA SER A 365 -2.07 -16.32 -8.10
C SER A 365 -1.48 -17.56 -8.76
N ALA A 366 -0.15 -17.64 -8.82
CA ALA A 366 0.61 -18.80 -9.29
C ALA A 366 2.00 -18.77 -8.61
N PRO A 367 2.74 -19.89 -8.55
CA PRO A 367 4.06 -19.93 -7.91
C PRO A 367 4.99 -18.82 -8.42
N GLY A 368 5.39 -17.92 -7.53
CA GLY A 368 6.29 -16.80 -7.86
C GLY A 368 5.63 -15.63 -8.63
N GLU A 369 4.32 -15.68 -8.84
CA GLU A 369 3.54 -14.64 -9.51
C GLU A 369 2.60 -13.94 -8.52
N TRP A 370 2.75 -12.62 -8.40
CA TRP A 370 1.84 -11.78 -7.67
C TRP A 370 0.79 -11.17 -8.60
N SER A 371 -0.44 -11.18 -8.11
CA SER A 371 -1.58 -10.51 -8.70
C SER A 371 -2.05 -9.35 -7.83
N MET A 372 -2.31 -8.24 -8.50
CA MET A 372 -3.10 -7.12 -8.02
C MET A 372 -4.28 -6.92 -8.97
N TYR A 373 -5.19 -6.02 -8.63
CA TYR A 373 -6.37 -5.76 -9.45
C TYR A 373 -6.62 -4.27 -9.59
N ILE A 374 -7.23 -3.87 -10.69
CA ILE A 374 -7.56 -2.47 -10.97
C ILE A 374 -8.98 -2.36 -11.52
N SER A 375 -9.70 -1.32 -11.07
CA SER A 375 -11.01 -1.02 -11.63
C SER A 375 -10.88 -0.34 -12.99
N GLU A 376 -11.69 -0.80 -13.94
CA GLU A 376 -11.88 -0.19 -15.25
C GLU A 376 -13.36 0.12 -15.46
N HIS A 377 -13.62 1.04 -16.37
CA HIS A 377 -14.96 1.37 -16.85
C HIS A 377 -15.92 1.86 -15.75
N TYR A 378 -15.41 2.58 -14.75
CA TYR A 378 -16.26 3.29 -13.79
C TYR A 378 -17.15 4.29 -14.53
N ARG A 379 -18.45 4.32 -14.20
CA ARG A 379 -19.56 5.02 -14.87
C ARG A 379 -19.94 4.50 -16.26
N TRP A 380 -19.48 3.31 -16.64
CA TRP A 380 -19.90 2.63 -17.86
C TRP A 380 -20.68 1.34 -17.54
N PRO A 381 -21.57 0.88 -18.44
CA PRO A 381 -22.35 -0.34 -18.21
C PRO A 381 -21.51 -1.59 -17.98
N ASP A 382 -20.30 -1.64 -18.55
CA ASP A 382 -19.34 -2.74 -18.46
C ASP A 382 -18.23 -2.47 -17.42
N CYS A 383 -18.56 -1.81 -16.30
CA CYS A 383 -17.66 -1.64 -15.17
C CYS A 383 -17.07 -2.99 -14.76
N ARG A 384 -15.75 -3.05 -14.56
CA ARG A 384 -15.04 -4.34 -14.43
C ARG A 384 -13.77 -4.25 -13.60
N ILE A 385 -13.28 -5.41 -13.19
CA ILE A 385 -11.97 -5.59 -12.55
C ILE A 385 -11.03 -6.32 -13.49
N ARG A 386 -9.85 -5.72 -13.70
CA ARG A 386 -8.76 -6.30 -14.47
C ARG A 386 -7.64 -6.74 -13.55
N ARG A 387 -7.07 -7.92 -13.81
CA ARG A 387 -5.88 -8.41 -13.11
C ARG A 387 -4.62 -7.73 -13.62
N LEU A 388 -3.74 -7.39 -12.69
CA LEU A 388 -2.40 -6.88 -12.89
C LEU A 388 -1.42 -7.96 -12.42
N VAL A 389 -0.42 -8.26 -13.22
CA VAL A 389 0.49 -9.38 -13.00
C VAL A 389 1.93 -8.90 -12.93
N LEU A 390 2.64 -9.36 -11.92
CA LEU A 390 4.09 -9.17 -11.79
C LEU A 390 4.72 -10.43 -11.16
N PRO A 391 5.94 -10.83 -11.55
CA PRO A 391 6.69 -11.76 -10.73
C PRO A 391 6.95 -11.14 -9.35
N ARG A 392 7.01 -11.98 -8.32
CA ARG A 392 7.18 -11.52 -6.93
C ARG A 392 8.39 -10.59 -6.78
N HIS A 393 8.26 -9.58 -5.92
CA HIS A 393 9.26 -8.54 -5.63
C HIS A 393 9.57 -7.54 -6.76
N ARG A 394 9.01 -7.68 -7.97
CA ARG A 394 9.43 -6.90 -9.15
C ARG A 394 8.67 -5.60 -9.38
N PHE A 395 8.46 -4.79 -8.34
CA PHE A 395 7.87 -3.45 -8.50
C PHE A 395 8.84 -2.47 -9.17
N ALA A 396 10.13 -2.60 -8.86
CA ALA A 396 11.22 -1.80 -9.39
C ALA A 396 12.54 -2.57 -9.27
N ALA A 397 13.58 -2.09 -9.94
CA ALA A 397 14.89 -2.70 -9.95
C ALA A 397 16.01 -1.66 -9.94
N MET A 398 17.20 -2.08 -9.52
CA MET A 398 18.43 -1.45 -9.96
C MET A 398 18.82 -2.01 -11.33
N ALA A 399 18.85 -1.15 -12.35
CA ALA A 399 18.92 -1.53 -13.75
C ALA A 399 20.16 -0.94 -14.45
N ALA A 400 20.75 -1.70 -15.36
CA ALA A 400 21.77 -1.20 -16.29
C ALA A 400 21.51 -1.69 -17.72
N GLY A 401 21.71 -0.80 -18.70
CA GLY A 401 21.57 -1.15 -20.12
C GLY A 401 22.78 -1.92 -20.69
N SER A 402 22.84 -2.04 -22.01
CA SER A 402 23.89 -2.81 -22.73
C SER A 402 25.32 -2.30 -22.53
N ARG A 403 25.50 -1.02 -22.18
CA ARG A 403 26.82 -0.45 -21.81
C ARG A 403 27.32 -0.91 -20.45
N GLY A 404 26.46 -1.56 -19.66
CA GLY A 404 26.75 -1.94 -18.30
C GLY A 404 26.70 -0.78 -17.31
N GLY A 405 26.79 -1.15 -16.04
CA GLY A 405 26.79 -0.26 -14.92
C GLY A 405 27.08 -1.03 -13.64
N GLU A 406 27.30 -0.30 -12.57
CA GLU A 406 27.52 -0.85 -11.25
C GLU A 406 26.89 0.01 -10.18
N PHE A 407 26.69 -0.58 -9.02
CA PHE A 407 26.35 0.15 -7.81
C PHE A 407 26.96 -0.54 -6.60
N THR A 408 27.07 0.21 -5.51
CA THR A 408 27.41 -0.32 -4.20
C THR A 408 26.26 -0.12 -3.23
N THR A 409 26.07 -1.07 -2.32
CA THR A 409 25.12 -0.92 -1.24
C THR A 409 25.71 -0.07 -0.12
N ARG A 410 24.89 0.43 0.80
CA ARG A 410 25.37 0.80 2.12
C ARG A 410 25.94 -0.44 2.82
N PRO A 411 26.89 -0.28 3.75
CA PRO A 411 27.39 -1.39 4.55
C PRO A 411 26.23 -2.07 5.29
N PHE A 412 26.25 -3.40 5.37
CA PHE A 412 25.28 -4.19 6.11
C PHE A 412 25.95 -5.37 6.82
N VAL A 413 25.30 -5.88 7.86
CA VAL A 413 25.76 -7.06 8.60
C VAL A 413 25.27 -8.32 7.91
N VAL A 414 26.18 -9.27 7.65
CA VAL A 414 25.81 -10.58 7.09
C VAL A 414 25.06 -11.39 8.13
N ARG A 415 23.88 -11.87 7.74
CA ARG A 415 23.06 -12.85 8.46
C ARG A 415 22.91 -14.08 7.54
N GLY A 416 22.60 -15.26 8.04
CA GLY A 416 22.49 -16.47 7.20
C GLY A 416 23.82 -16.93 6.57
N ASN A 417 23.77 -17.94 5.71
CA ASN A 417 24.93 -18.58 5.09
C ASN A 417 24.96 -18.50 3.56
N ARG A 418 23.97 -17.87 2.92
CA ARG A 418 23.96 -17.68 1.47
C ARG A 418 23.25 -16.38 1.09
N LEU A 419 23.69 -15.78 -0.01
CA LEU A 419 23.05 -14.61 -0.62
C LEU A 419 22.18 -15.06 -1.78
N VAL A 420 20.92 -14.66 -1.77
CA VAL A 420 19.90 -15.01 -2.77
C VAL A 420 19.43 -13.74 -3.49
N LEU A 421 19.27 -13.82 -4.80
CA LEU A 421 18.93 -12.72 -5.68
C LEU A 421 17.63 -13.00 -6.43
N ASN A 422 16.90 -11.93 -6.72
CA ASN A 422 15.86 -11.89 -7.74
C ASN A 422 16.31 -10.95 -8.85
N TYR A 423 16.61 -11.49 -10.04
CA TYR A 423 17.15 -10.73 -11.16
C TYR A 423 16.57 -11.20 -12.50
N ALA A 424 16.71 -10.36 -13.53
CA ALA A 424 16.51 -10.74 -14.91
C ALA A 424 17.59 -10.11 -15.80
N THR A 425 18.04 -10.82 -16.82
CA THR A 425 18.97 -10.32 -17.84
C THR A 425 18.45 -10.62 -19.24
N SER A 426 18.94 -9.89 -20.23
CA SER A 426 18.90 -10.40 -21.61
C SER A 426 19.86 -11.59 -21.76
N ALA A 427 19.78 -12.29 -22.90
CA ALA A 427 20.70 -13.40 -23.21
C ALA A 427 22.18 -12.96 -23.31
N ALA A 428 22.45 -11.68 -23.61
CA ALA A 428 23.78 -11.09 -23.64
C ALA A 428 24.13 -10.32 -22.36
N GLY A 429 23.18 -10.27 -21.42
CA GLY A 429 23.30 -9.57 -20.17
C GLY A 429 24.01 -10.39 -19.10
N SER A 430 24.32 -9.74 -17.98
CA SER A 430 25.10 -10.33 -16.91
C SER A 430 24.86 -9.64 -15.56
N VAL A 431 24.88 -10.43 -14.50
CA VAL A 431 25.01 -9.97 -13.11
C VAL A 431 26.23 -10.63 -12.46
N GLN A 432 27.07 -9.84 -11.79
CA GLN A 432 28.15 -10.33 -10.94
C GLN A 432 28.20 -9.54 -9.64
N LEU A 433 28.66 -10.18 -8.57
CA LEU A 433 28.72 -9.61 -7.24
C LEU A 433 30.13 -9.64 -6.66
N GLU A 434 30.42 -8.64 -5.84
CA GLU A 434 31.64 -8.51 -5.07
C GLU A 434 31.31 -8.10 -3.64
N LEU A 435 31.79 -8.87 -2.66
CA LEU A 435 31.70 -8.50 -1.24
C LEU A 435 32.97 -7.74 -0.87
N GLN A 436 32.79 -6.56 -0.27
CA GLN A 436 33.85 -5.62 0.05
C GLN A 436 33.95 -5.37 1.56
N ASP A 437 35.16 -5.06 2.02
CA ASP A 437 35.41 -4.55 3.38
C ASP A 437 34.97 -3.06 3.52
N SER A 438 35.15 -2.49 4.72
CA SER A 438 34.81 -1.08 4.98
C SER A 438 35.64 -0.06 4.20
N ALA A 439 36.74 -0.48 3.57
CA ALA A 439 37.58 0.34 2.70
C ALA A 439 37.24 0.17 1.21
N GLY A 440 36.19 -0.60 0.87
CA GLY A 440 35.79 -0.88 -0.51
C GLY A 440 36.71 -1.90 -1.21
N ARG A 441 37.54 -2.64 -0.47
CA ARG A 441 38.42 -3.66 -1.04
C ARG A 441 37.69 -5.00 -1.10
N PRO A 442 37.79 -5.76 -2.21
CA PRO A 442 37.19 -7.08 -2.31
C PRO A 442 37.70 -8.01 -1.21
N LEU A 443 36.79 -8.75 -0.57
CA LEU A 443 37.16 -9.81 0.37
C LEU A 443 37.78 -10.99 -0.40
N PRO A 444 38.82 -11.65 0.14
CA PRO A 444 39.45 -12.80 -0.53
C PRO A 444 38.43 -13.89 -0.88
N GLY A 445 38.42 -14.30 -2.16
CA GLY A 445 37.50 -15.31 -2.69
C GLY A 445 36.07 -14.83 -2.98
N PHE A 446 35.76 -13.55 -2.74
CA PHE A 446 34.45 -12.93 -2.99
C PHE A 446 34.52 -11.74 -3.96
N SER A 447 35.53 -11.72 -4.84
CA SER A 447 35.65 -10.70 -5.88
C SER A 447 34.67 -10.97 -7.03
N ALA A 448 34.35 -9.95 -7.82
CA ALA A 448 33.53 -10.15 -9.02
C ALA A 448 34.19 -11.12 -10.02
N ALA A 449 35.52 -11.10 -10.13
CA ALA A 449 36.29 -12.01 -10.99
C ALA A 449 36.28 -13.48 -10.51
N ASP A 450 35.88 -13.72 -9.25
CA ASP A 450 35.70 -15.05 -8.68
C ASP A 450 34.25 -15.52 -8.74
N MET A 451 33.32 -14.70 -9.22
CA MET A 451 31.93 -15.08 -9.43
C MET A 451 31.68 -15.38 -10.92
N PRO A 452 31.26 -16.60 -11.29
CA PRO A 452 30.71 -16.85 -12.62
C PRO A 452 29.58 -15.87 -12.93
N VAL A 453 29.51 -15.44 -14.18
CA VAL A 453 28.45 -14.54 -14.63
C VAL A 453 27.09 -15.21 -14.46
N LEU A 454 26.18 -14.53 -13.76
CA LEU A 454 24.77 -14.90 -13.73
C LEU A 454 24.05 -14.26 -14.92
N TYR A 455 23.19 -15.03 -15.57
CA TYR A 455 22.28 -14.60 -16.64
C TYR A 455 21.00 -15.42 -16.56
N GLY A 456 19.91 -14.94 -17.15
CA GLY A 456 18.60 -15.56 -17.08
C GLY A 456 17.59 -14.74 -16.30
N ASP A 457 16.50 -15.39 -15.91
CA ASP A 457 15.37 -14.77 -15.20
C ASP A 457 15.01 -15.66 -14.00
N GLU A 458 15.52 -15.30 -12.82
CA GLU A 458 15.46 -16.13 -11.62
C GLU A 458 14.93 -15.35 -10.41
N LEU A 459 14.03 -15.99 -9.66
CA LEU A 459 13.42 -15.40 -8.45
C LEU A 459 14.23 -15.67 -7.17
N ASP A 460 15.04 -16.74 -7.17
CA ASP A 460 15.79 -17.22 -6.00
C ASP A 460 17.19 -17.73 -6.36
N ALA A 461 17.91 -16.97 -7.17
CA ALA A 461 19.26 -17.35 -7.58
C ALA A 461 20.25 -17.24 -6.43
N VAL A 462 20.96 -18.32 -6.12
CA VAL A 462 22.01 -18.32 -5.09
C VAL A 462 23.31 -17.80 -5.69
N ALA A 463 23.86 -16.73 -5.11
CA ALA A 463 25.18 -16.23 -5.48
C ALA A 463 26.26 -17.28 -5.16
N ARG A 464 27.12 -17.56 -6.13
CA ARG A 464 28.22 -18.53 -6.03
C ARG A 464 29.51 -17.91 -6.53
N TRP A 465 30.55 -18.00 -5.72
CA TRP A 465 31.94 -17.73 -6.13
C TRP A 465 32.67 -19.05 -6.37
N LYS A 466 33.91 -19.01 -6.85
CA LYS A 466 34.75 -20.20 -7.07
C LYS A 466 34.90 -21.07 -5.82
N GLN A 467 34.90 -20.46 -4.64
CA GLN A 467 34.97 -21.16 -3.35
C GLN A 467 33.61 -21.71 -2.86
N GLY A 468 32.52 -21.48 -3.60
CA GLY A 468 31.17 -21.92 -3.26
C GLY A 468 30.19 -20.78 -2.98
N SER A 469 29.05 -21.12 -2.37
CA SER A 469 27.99 -20.18 -1.96
C SER A 469 27.96 -19.90 -0.46
N ASP A 470 28.78 -20.61 0.33
CA ASP A 470 28.73 -20.52 1.79
C ASP A 470 29.36 -19.22 2.30
N LEU A 471 28.58 -18.47 3.07
CA LEU A 471 28.93 -17.21 3.71
C LEU A 471 29.02 -17.36 5.24
N SER A 472 29.02 -18.59 5.78
CA SER A 472 29.07 -18.84 7.23
C SER A 472 30.26 -18.14 7.91
N SER A 473 31.42 -18.10 7.23
CA SER A 473 32.62 -17.41 7.73
C SER A 473 32.49 -15.89 7.84
N LEU A 474 31.49 -15.30 7.17
CA LEU A 474 31.19 -13.88 7.16
C LEU A 474 30.05 -13.48 8.10
N GLN A 475 29.35 -14.43 8.72
CA GLN A 475 28.25 -14.13 9.64
C GLN A 475 28.67 -13.14 10.74
N GLY A 476 27.84 -12.13 10.97
CA GLY A 476 28.10 -11.07 11.93
C GLY A 476 29.13 -10.03 11.48
N ARG A 477 29.82 -10.23 10.35
CA ARG A 477 30.72 -9.22 9.78
C ARG A 477 29.92 -8.17 9.02
N THR A 478 30.41 -6.94 9.08
CA THR A 478 29.94 -5.85 8.23
C THR A 478 30.64 -5.91 6.88
N VAL A 479 29.86 -5.92 5.80
CA VAL A 479 30.36 -5.91 4.42
C VAL A 479 29.59 -4.88 3.59
N GLN A 480 30.15 -4.53 2.44
CA GLN A 480 29.46 -3.78 1.39
C GLN A 480 29.34 -4.67 0.16
N LEU A 481 28.20 -4.64 -0.54
CA LEU A 481 28.01 -5.35 -1.79
C LEU A 481 28.23 -4.39 -2.96
N ARG A 482 29.15 -4.73 -3.86
CA ARG A 482 29.23 -4.14 -5.20
C ARG A 482 28.59 -5.09 -6.20
N VAL A 483 27.74 -4.54 -7.05
CA VAL A 483 27.02 -5.30 -8.09
C VAL A 483 27.39 -4.72 -9.44
N LEU A 484 27.81 -5.59 -10.36
CA LEU A 484 28.05 -5.25 -11.75
C LEU A 484 26.89 -5.81 -12.58
N LEU A 485 26.29 -4.95 -13.39
CA LEU A 485 25.11 -5.22 -14.20
C LEU A 485 25.42 -4.88 -15.66
N LYS A 486 24.91 -5.69 -16.59
CA LYS A 486 24.86 -5.34 -18.01
C LYS A 486 23.60 -5.91 -18.60
N ASP A 487 22.81 -5.05 -19.25
CA ASP A 487 21.52 -5.43 -19.83
C ASP A 487 20.68 -6.30 -18.87
N ALA A 488 20.58 -5.81 -17.64
CA ALA A 488 20.13 -6.56 -16.47
C ALA A 488 19.42 -5.67 -15.46
N ASP A 489 18.48 -6.29 -14.75
CA ASP A 489 17.71 -5.72 -13.66
C ASP A 489 17.90 -6.60 -12.41
N LEU A 490 18.28 -5.99 -11.28
CA LEU A 490 18.29 -6.64 -9.97
C LEU A 490 17.14 -6.07 -9.12
N PHE A 491 16.16 -6.92 -8.81
CA PHE A 491 14.90 -6.53 -8.16
C PHE A 491 14.99 -6.59 -6.64
N ALA A 492 15.59 -7.65 -6.11
CA ALA A 492 15.69 -7.86 -4.67
C ALA A 492 16.88 -8.76 -4.32
N LEU A 493 17.30 -8.69 -3.05
CA LEU A 493 18.27 -9.59 -2.46
C LEU A 493 17.86 -9.99 -1.04
N ARG A 494 18.37 -11.12 -0.56
CA ARG A 494 18.30 -11.51 0.85
C ARG A 494 19.44 -12.40 1.25
N PHE A 495 19.71 -12.44 2.54
CA PHE A 495 20.41 -13.57 3.12
C PHE A 495 19.45 -14.71 3.47
N ALA A 496 19.89 -15.95 3.31
CA ALA A 496 19.15 -17.16 3.70
C ALA A 496 20.04 -18.13 4.48
N GLU A 497 19.41 -19.07 5.19
CA GLU A 497 20.03 -20.15 5.97
C GLU A 497 20.04 -21.49 5.22
#